data_AF-A0A1Y4EY57-F1
#
_entry.id   AF-A0A1Y4EY57-F1
#
_cell.length_a   1.000
_cell.length_b   1.000
_cell.length_c   1.000
_cell.angle_alpha   90.00
_cell.angle_beta   90.00
_cell.angle_gamma   90.00
#
_symmetry.space_group_name_H-M   'P 1'
#
loop_
_entity.id
_entity.type
_entity.pdbx_description
1 polymer ?
#
loop_
_entity_poly.entity_id
_entity_poly.type
_entity_poly.pdbx_seq_one_letter_code
_entity_poly.pdbx_strand_id
1 'polypeptide(L)'
;MRIGLLDVDSHNFPNLCLMKLSAYHKAQGHQVLWWNPLFYFDVVYKSRVFTDTYSKDTIAVTNAGTVIKGGTGYGPGPDLPDEIEHTYPDYQLYPQYSQTAYGFLSRGCPRGCGFCIVGGKEGRKSRKVADLSEFWRGQPEIKLMDANLLACPDHERLLVQLA
;
A
#
# COMPACT_ATOMS: atom_id res chain seq x y z
N MET A 1 19.82 -8.62 -3.56
CA MET A 1 18.71 -9.58 -3.70
C MET A 1 17.88 -9.23 -4.93
N ARG A 2 17.17 -10.21 -5.51
CA ARG A 2 16.14 -10.02 -6.53
C ARG A 2 14.75 -10.15 -5.90
N ILE A 3 13.99 -9.07 -5.95
CA ILE A 3 12.67 -8.92 -5.35
C ILE A 3 11.61 -8.95 -6.44
N GLY A 4 10.63 -9.83 -6.30
CA GLY A 4 9.47 -9.91 -7.18
C GLY A 4 8.27 -9.22 -6.56
N LEU A 5 7.59 -8.38 -7.32
CA LEU A 5 6.34 -7.76 -6.93
C LEU A 5 5.20 -8.36 -7.74
N LEU A 6 4.10 -8.71 -7.08
CA LEU A 6 2.92 -9.29 -7.73
C LEU A 6 1.68 -8.55 -7.24
N ASP A 7 1.09 -7.76 -8.14
CA ASP A 7 -0.19 -7.07 -7.94
C ASP A 7 -1.32 -8.00 -8.41
N VAL A 8 -2.02 -8.63 -7.47
CA VAL A 8 -3.07 -9.61 -7.79
C VAL A 8 -4.28 -8.93 -8.40
N ASP A 9 -4.57 -7.71 -7.95
CA ASP A 9 -5.77 -7.01 -8.42
C ASP A 9 -5.50 -6.40 -9.79
N SER A 10 -4.43 -5.61 -9.97
CA SER A 10 -4.14 -4.95 -11.26
C SER A 10 -5.35 -4.19 -11.87
N HIS A 11 -6.25 -3.66 -11.04
CA HIS A 11 -7.51 -3.01 -11.47
C HIS A 11 -7.42 -1.48 -11.36
N ASN A 12 -6.98 -0.80 -12.41
CA ASN A 12 -7.08 0.66 -12.60
C ASN A 12 -6.68 1.57 -11.42
N PHE A 13 -5.86 1.09 -10.49
CA PHE A 13 -5.42 1.79 -9.29
C PHE A 13 -4.05 1.28 -8.88
N PRO A 14 -3.11 2.13 -8.42
CA PRO A 14 -1.79 1.69 -8.00
C PRO A 14 -1.84 0.92 -6.68
N ASN A 15 -0.99 -0.08 -6.52
CA ASN A 15 -0.83 -0.77 -5.25
C ASN A 15 0.20 -0.04 -4.37
N LEU A 16 -0.28 0.81 -3.46
CA LEU A 16 0.59 1.65 -2.61
C LEU A 16 1.61 0.82 -1.82
N CYS A 17 1.21 -0.35 -1.29
CA CYS A 17 2.11 -1.22 -0.54
C CYS A 17 3.28 -1.71 -1.41
N LEU A 18 3.01 -2.11 -2.65
CA LEU A 18 4.07 -2.54 -3.59
C LEU A 18 4.98 -1.37 -3.99
N MET A 19 4.44 -0.15 -4.12
CA MET A 19 5.25 1.04 -4.40
C MET A 19 6.23 1.33 -3.24
N LYS A 20 5.78 1.23 -1.99
CA LYS A 20 6.63 1.41 -0.81
C LYS A 20 7.70 0.32 -0.69
N LEU A 21 7.31 -0.94 -0.88
CA LEU A 21 8.24 -2.08 -0.95
C LEU A 21 9.28 -1.92 -2.05
N SER A 22 8.87 -1.45 -3.23
CA SER A 22 9.78 -1.18 -4.34
C SER A 22 10.82 -0.13 -3.98
N ALA A 23 10.38 1.01 -3.47
CA ALA A 23 11.27 2.10 -3.06
C ALA A 23 12.27 1.66 -1.98
N TYR A 24 11.78 0.99 -0.94
CA TYR A 24 12.61 0.51 0.17
C TYR A 24 13.70 -0.45 -0.31
N HIS A 25 13.34 -1.47 -1.10
CA HIS A 25 14.33 -2.43 -1.59
C HIS A 25 15.29 -1.82 -2.62
N LYS A 26 14.83 -0.92 -3.48
CA LYS A 26 15.72 -0.19 -4.40
C LYS A 26 16.74 0.66 -3.65
N ALA A 27 16.35 1.29 -2.54
CA ALA A 27 17.27 2.08 -1.70
C ALA A 27 18.39 1.22 -1.07
N GLN A 28 18.15 -0.09 -0.91
CA GLN A 28 19.16 -1.06 -0.45
C GLN A 28 20.01 -1.64 -1.59
N GLY A 29 19.82 -1.20 -2.83
CA GLY A 29 20.52 -1.73 -4.00
C GLY A 29 19.98 -3.09 -4.47
N HIS A 30 18.78 -3.50 -4.04
CA HIS A 30 18.16 -4.71 -4.54
C HIS A 30 17.57 -4.51 -5.95
N GLN A 31 17.57 -5.57 -6.74
CA GLN A 31 16.90 -5.60 -8.03
C GLN A 31 15.41 -5.86 -7.80
N VAL A 32 14.57 -4.85 -8.05
CA VAL A 32 13.11 -4.97 -7.92
C VAL A 32 12.47 -5.08 -9.30
N LEU A 33 11.67 -6.12 -9.52
CA LEU A 33 10.99 -6.40 -10.78
C LEU A 33 9.55 -6.83 -10.52
N TRP A 34 8.69 -6.65 -11.52
CA TRP A 34 7.45 -7.40 -11.58
C TRP A 34 7.77 -8.90 -11.60
N TRP A 35 7.06 -9.66 -10.78
CA TRP A 35 7.21 -11.11 -10.73
C TRP A 35 6.93 -11.70 -12.11
N ASN A 36 7.78 -12.66 -12.51
CA ASN A 36 7.67 -13.35 -13.78
C ASN A 36 8.03 -14.82 -13.55
N PRO A 37 7.21 -15.79 -14.03
CA PRO A 37 7.44 -17.21 -13.79
C PRO A 37 8.76 -17.75 -14.37
N LEU A 38 9.40 -17.02 -15.29
CA LEU A 38 10.64 -17.44 -15.94
C LEU A 38 11.92 -17.18 -15.13
N PHE A 39 11.85 -16.38 -14.04
CA PHE A 39 13.03 -16.01 -13.26
C PHE A 39 12.88 -16.44 -11.80
N TYR A 40 13.97 -16.88 -11.17
CA TYR A 40 13.98 -17.08 -9.72
C TYR A 40 14.13 -15.75 -8.98
N PHE A 41 13.45 -15.63 -7.83
CA PHE A 41 13.47 -14.48 -6.94
C PHE A 41 13.88 -14.88 -5.51
N ASP A 42 14.60 -14.02 -4.80
CA ASP A 42 14.91 -14.28 -3.39
C ASP A 42 13.65 -14.12 -2.54
N VAL A 43 12.90 -13.03 -2.77
CA VAL A 43 11.64 -12.71 -2.08
C VAL A 43 10.61 -12.26 -3.10
N VAL A 44 9.38 -12.75 -2.97
CA VAL A 44 8.22 -12.26 -3.73
C VAL A 44 7.17 -11.70 -2.78
N TYR A 45 6.82 -10.42 -2.98
CA TYR A 45 5.70 -9.78 -2.32
C TYR A 45 4.46 -9.87 -3.21
N LYS A 46 3.39 -10.40 -2.64
CA LYS A 46 2.13 -10.62 -3.31
C LYS A 46 1.05 -9.82 -2.61
N SER A 47 0.59 -8.75 -3.25
CA SER A 47 -0.36 -7.82 -2.68
C SER A 47 -1.74 -8.00 -3.29
N ARG A 48 -2.75 -8.08 -2.43
CA ARG A 48 -4.15 -8.25 -2.82
C ARG A 48 -5.07 -7.47 -1.88
N VAL A 49 -5.77 -6.50 -2.42
CA VAL A 49 -6.71 -5.62 -1.75
C VAL A 49 -8.11 -6.22 -1.72
N PHE A 50 -8.60 -6.81 -2.81
CA PHE A 50 -9.98 -7.29 -2.88
C PHE A 50 -10.11 -8.78 -2.58
N THR A 51 -11.20 -9.17 -1.92
CA THR A 51 -11.55 -10.58 -1.64
C THR A 51 -12.02 -11.31 -2.90
N ASP A 52 -12.27 -12.63 -2.79
CA ASP A 52 -12.56 -13.51 -3.94
C ASP A 52 -13.84 -13.12 -4.68
N THR A 53 -14.67 -12.29 -4.07
CA THR A 53 -15.84 -11.66 -4.68
C THR A 53 -15.46 -10.82 -5.91
N TYR A 54 -14.29 -10.18 -5.92
CA TYR A 54 -13.91 -9.20 -6.95
C TYR A 54 -12.61 -9.53 -7.68
N SER A 55 -11.69 -10.24 -7.03
CA SER A 55 -10.36 -10.53 -7.58
C SER A 55 -9.98 -11.93 -7.14
N LYS A 56 -9.69 -12.85 -8.07
CA LYS A 56 -9.31 -14.23 -7.72
C LYS A 56 -7.80 -14.39 -7.81
N ASP A 57 -7.21 -14.90 -6.75
CA ASP A 57 -5.79 -15.24 -6.78
C ASP A 57 -5.58 -16.63 -7.39
N THR A 58 -5.14 -16.67 -8.66
CA THR A 58 -4.86 -17.92 -9.39
C THR A 58 -3.36 -18.22 -9.53
N ILE A 59 -2.48 -17.33 -9.05
CA ILE A 59 -1.05 -17.40 -9.34
C ILE A 59 -0.31 -18.15 -8.21
N ALA A 60 0.18 -19.36 -8.47
CA ALA A 60 1.10 -20.03 -7.56
C ALA A 60 2.55 -19.56 -7.81
N VAL A 61 3.18 -18.95 -6.81
CA VAL A 61 4.58 -18.55 -6.88
C VAL A 61 5.44 -19.73 -6.43
N THR A 62 6.08 -20.41 -7.39
CA THR A 62 6.92 -21.60 -7.15
C THR A 62 8.42 -21.34 -7.35
N ASN A 63 8.77 -20.16 -7.86
CA ASN A 63 10.11 -19.72 -8.25
C ASN A 63 10.67 -18.67 -7.29
N ALA A 64 10.47 -18.85 -5.98
CA ALA A 64 10.95 -17.90 -4.98
C ALA A 64 11.46 -18.59 -3.71
N GLY A 65 12.48 -18.01 -3.07
CA GLY A 65 12.96 -18.47 -1.77
C GLY A 65 11.97 -18.17 -0.64
N THR A 66 11.32 -17.01 -0.70
CA THR A 66 10.28 -16.61 0.26
C THR A 66 9.13 -15.91 -0.47
N VAL A 67 7.89 -16.22 -0.07
CA VAL A 67 6.69 -15.57 -0.60
C VAL A 67 5.93 -14.91 0.56
N ILE A 68 5.78 -13.59 0.50
CA ILE A 68 5.05 -12.80 1.50
C ILE A 68 3.75 -12.34 0.87
N LYS A 69 2.62 -12.68 1.49
CA LYS A 69 1.28 -12.30 1.04
C LYS A 69 0.73 -11.22 1.98
N GLY A 70 0.16 -10.17 1.41
CA GLY A 70 -0.39 -9.06 2.19
C GLY A 70 -1.55 -8.35 1.50
N GLY A 71 -2.28 -7.58 2.30
CA GLY A 71 -3.46 -6.86 1.85
C GLY A 71 -4.77 -7.53 2.27
N THR A 72 -5.84 -6.73 2.24
CA THR A 72 -7.15 -7.10 2.80
C THR A 72 -7.74 -8.34 2.14
N GLY A 73 -7.43 -8.60 0.87
CA GLY A 73 -7.91 -9.77 0.12
C GLY A 73 -7.39 -11.11 0.65
N TYR A 74 -6.30 -11.10 1.43
CA TYR A 74 -5.78 -12.28 2.14
C TYR A 74 -6.20 -12.35 3.62
N GLY A 75 -6.94 -11.37 4.13
CA GLY A 75 -7.38 -11.29 5.53
C GLY A 75 -6.55 -10.34 6.41
N PRO A 76 -6.71 -10.39 7.75
CA PRO A 76 -5.92 -9.60 8.69
C PRO A 76 -4.48 -10.16 8.72
N GLY A 77 -3.66 -9.66 7.80
CA GLY A 77 -2.21 -9.88 7.79
C GLY A 77 -1.48 -8.87 8.67
N PRO A 78 -0.16 -9.07 8.91
CA PRO A 78 0.65 -8.06 9.58
C PRO A 78 0.69 -6.77 8.76
N ASP A 79 0.85 -5.66 9.45
CA ASP A 79 1.18 -4.38 8.81
C ASP A 79 2.56 -4.49 8.13
N LEU A 80 2.82 -3.57 7.19
CA LEU A 80 4.18 -3.42 6.68
C LEU A 80 5.12 -3.06 7.85
N PRO A 81 6.38 -3.53 7.83
CA PRO A 81 7.40 -3.03 8.75
C PRO A 81 7.46 -1.51 8.69
N ASP A 82 7.64 -0.87 9.85
CA ASP A 82 7.56 0.59 10.02
C ASP A 82 8.42 1.37 9.01
N GLU A 83 9.66 0.94 8.81
CA GLU A 83 10.59 1.52 7.83
C GLU A 83 10.09 1.46 6.38
N ILE A 84 9.32 0.42 6.03
CA ILE A 84 8.71 0.27 4.70
C ILE A 84 7.42 1.09 4.64
N GLU A 85 6.60 1.07 5.69
CA GLU A 85 5.36 1.85 5.75
C GLU A 85 5.65 3.36 5.62
N HIS A 86 6.75 3.87 6.16
CA HIS A 86 7.13 5.28 6.07
C HIS A 86 8.05 5.62 4.90
N THR A 87 8.24 4.69 3.95
CA THR A 87 9.00 4.94 2.73
C THR A 87 8.17 5.69 1.69
N TYR A 88 8.78 6.69 1.04
CA TYR A 88 8.15 7.42 -0.07
C TYR A 88 7.84 6.47 -1.25
N PRO A 89 6.60 6.45 -1.78
CA PRO A 89 6.20 5.48 -2.80
C PRO A 89 7.00 5.61 -4.10
N ASP A 90 7.41 4.47 -4.66
CA ASP A 90 7.99 4.40 -6.01
C ASP A 90 6.92 4.60 -7.09
N TYR A 91 6.69 5.86 -7.48
CA TYR A 91 5.75 6.20 -8.56
C TYR A 91 6.18 5.70 -9.95
N GLN A 92 7.44 5.30 -10.14
CA GLN A 92 7.88 4.71 -11.41
C GLN A 92 7.35 3.27 -11.58
N LEU A 93 6.95 2.62 -10.48
CA LEU A 93 6.37 1.27 -10.54
C LEU A 93 5.06 1.24 -11.33
N TYR A 94 4.28 2.32 -11.26
CA TYR A 94 3.06 2.51 -12.04
C TYR A 94 3.08 3.88 -12.77
N PRO A 95 3.79 3.99 -13.90
CA PRO A 95 4.02 5.28 -14.58
C PRO A 95 2.73 6.02 -14.94
N GLN A 96 1.67 5.29 -15.26
CA GLN A 96 0.36 5.85 -15.61
C GLN A 96 -0.33 6.60 -14.45
N TYR A 97 0.10 6.39 -13.21
CA TYR A 97 -0.43 7.07 -12.01
C TYR A 97 0.56 8.09 -11.42
N SER A 98 1.66 8.38 -12.12
CA SER A 98 2.74 9.24 -11.60
C SER A 98 2.35 10.70 -11.35
N GLN A 99 1.24 11.16 -11.94
CA GLN A 99 0.71 12.53 -11.77
C GLN A 99 -0.23 12.67 -10.57
N THR A 100 -0.48 11.61 -9.82
CA THR A 100 -1.33 11.64 -8.63
C THR A 100 -0.57 11.08 -7.45
N ALA A 101 -0.49 11.82 -6.35
CA ALA A 101 0.01 11.30 -5.08
C ALA A 101 -1.08 10.48 -4.38
N TYR A 102 -0.70 9.35 -3.79
CA TYR A 102 -1.62 8.42 -3.13
C TYR A 102 -1.07 8.13 -1.74
N GLY A 103 -1.90 8.28 -0.71
CA GLY A 103 -1.46 8.06 0.65
C GLY A 103 -2.57 8.13 1.67
N PHE A 104 -2.19 7.93 2.92
CA PHE A 104 -3.07 8.06 4.08
C PHE A 104 -2.41 9.04 5.03
N LEU A 105 -3.14 10.05 5.49
CA LEU A 105 -2.69 10.90 6.59
C LEU A 105 -3.09 10.30 7.94
N SER A 106 -4.20 9.57 7.96
CA SER A 106 -4.79 8.90 9.12
C SER A 106 -5.36 7.52 8.76
N ARG A 107 -5.45 6.64 9.76
CA ARG A 107 -6.06 5.30 9.67
C ARG A 107 -6.95 5.03 10.87
N GLY A 108 -7.90 4.13 10.68
CA GLY A 108 -8.94 3.83 11.67
C GLY A 108 -10.15 4.77 11.58
N CYS A 109 -11.31 4.29 12.02
CA CYS A 109 -12.55 5.06 11.94
C CYS A 109 -13.50 4.73 13.10
N PRO A 110 -13.98 5.73 13.87
CA PRO A 110 -14.81 5.49 15.05
C PRO A 110 -16.25 5.08 14.75
N ARG A 111 -16.70 5.17 13.49
CA ARG A 111 -18.11 4.94 13.14
C ARG A 111 -18.58 3.51 13.34
N GLY A 112 -17.68 2.52 13.24
CA GLY A 112 -18.01 1.12 13.51
C GLY A 112 -19.13 0.53 12.64
N CYS A 113 -19.29 1.01 11.40
CA CYS A 113 -20.36 0.56 10.50
C CYS A 113 -20.26 -0.94 10.23
N GLY A 114 -21.38 -1.67 10.32
CA GLY A 114 -21.39 -3.14 10.18
C GLY A 114 -20.93 -3.66 8.81
N PHE A 115 -21.02 -2.84 7.76
CA PHE A 115 -20.53 -3.19 6.42
C PHE A 115 -19.05 -2.86 6.18
N CYS A 116 -18.43 -2.07 7.06
CA CYS A 116 -17.11 -1.47 6.81
C CYS A 116 -16.01 -2.28 7.51
N ILE A 117 -15.04 -2.76 6.73
CA ILE A 117 -13.91 -3.55 7.24
C ILE A 117 -12.93 -2.75 8.11
N VAL A 118 -12.90 -1.41 7.96
CA VAL A 118 -11.93 -0.53 8.63
C VAL A 118 -11.93 -0.73 10.14
N GLY A 119 -13.10 -0.84 10.78
CA GLY A 119 -13.19 -0.98 12.24
C GLY A 119 -12.52 -2.26 12.78
N GLY A 120 -12.56 -3.35 12.00
CA GLY A 120 -11.91 -4.61 12.36
C GLY A 120 -10.43 -4.65 11.96
N LYS A 121 -10.07 -4.03 10.83
CA LYS A 121 -8.70 -4.04 10.30
C LYS A 121 -7.78 -2.99 10.92
N GLU A 122 -8.27 -1.77 11.06
CA GLU A 122 -7.46 -0.59 11.44
C GLU A 122 -7.82 -0.06 12.84
N GLY A 123 -8.91 -0.58 13.40
CA GLY A 123 -9.45 -0.18 14.68
C GLY A 123 -10.50 0.93 14.61
N ARG A 124 -11.19 1.12 15.74
CA ARG A 124 -12.25 2.12 15.91
C ARG A 124 -11.76 3.47 16.45
N LYS A 125 -10.44 3.70 16.43
CA LYS A 125 -9.84 4.98 16.81
C LYS A 125 -9.07 5.50 15.61
N SER A 126 -9.46 6.66 15.09
CA SER A 126 -8.67 7.33 14.06
C SER A 126 -7.41 7.92 14.70
N ARG A 127 -6.27 7.74 14.02
CA ARG A 127 -4.97 8.27 14.43
C ARG A 127 -4.20 8.74 13.20
N LYS A 128 -3.33 9.74 13.38
CA LYS A 128 -2.34 10.11 12.37
C LYS A 128 -1.43 8.92 12.09
N VAL A 129 -1.11 8.72 10.81
CA VAL A 129 -0.13 7.72 10.37
C VAL A 129 0.96 8.27 9.48
N ALA A 130 0.80 9.43 8.85
CA ALA A 130 1.84 10.03 8.02
C ALA A 130 1.67 11.55 7.92
N ASP A 131 2.73 12.24 7.52
CA ASP A 131 2.65 13.58 6.95
C ASP A 131 2.58 13.51 5.40
N LEU A 132 2.03 14.54 4.76
CA LEU A 132 1.83 14.60 3.31
C LEU A 132 3.15 14.45 2.53
N SER A 133 4.25 14.96 3.08
CA SER A 133 5.59 14.84 2.49
C SER A 133 6.07 13.40 2.33
N GLU A 134 5.46 12.44 3.02
CA GLU A 134 5.77 11.02 2.88
C GLU A 134 5.29 10.45 1.54
N PHE A 135 4.37 11.10 0.82
CA PHE A 135 3.87 10.58 -0.46
C PHE A 135 3.59 11.64 -1.54
N TRP A 136 3.76 12.93 -1.25
CA TRP A 136 3.59 14.00 -2.23
C TRP A 136 4.85 14.87 -2.35
N ARG A 137 5.22 15.16 -3.61
CA ARG A 137 6.34 16.03 -4.01
C ARG A 137 5.95 16.92 -5.20
N GLY A 138 4.74 17.48 -5.17
CA GLY A 138 4.26 18.42 -6.18
C GLY A 138 3.50 17.78 -7.35
N GLN A 139 3.02 16.54 -7.20
CA GLN A 139 2.03 15.97 -8.14
C GLN A 139 0.78 16.88 -8.19
N PRO A 140 0.16 17.07 -9.37
CA PRO A 140 -1.01 17.96 -9.52
C PRO A 140 -2.26 17.49 -8.78
N GLU A 141 -2.38 16.19 -8.46
CA GLU A 141 -3.51 15.63 -7.72
C GLU A 141 -3.02 14.88 -6.48
N ILE A 142 -3.76 14.98 -5.38
CA ILE A 142 -3.58 14.16 -4.17
C ILE A 142 -4.85 13.34 -3.94
N LYS A 143 -4.71 12.02 -3.87
CA LYS A 143 -5.76 11.07 -3.49
C LYS A 143 -5.49 10.53 -2.09
N LEU A 144 -6.21 11.09 -1.12
CA LEU A 144 -6.24 10.58 0.24
C LEU A 144 -7.13 9.34 0.29
N MET A 145 -6.59 8.27 0.85
CA MET A 145 -7.29 7.01 1.05
C MET A 145 -7.81 6.85 2.49
N ASP A 146 -7.69 7.90 3.30
CA ASP A 146 -8.23 8.01 4.65
C ASP A 146 -9.69 7.58 4.75
N ALA A 147 -10.01 6.73 5.73
CA ALA A 147 -11.40 6.32 5.98
C ALA A 147 -12.27 7.49 6.48
N ASN A 148 -11.70 8.34 7.32
CA ASN A 148 -12.31 9.58 7.81
C ASN A 148 -11.22 10.48 8.42
N LEU A 149 -10.64 11.37 7.61
CA LEU A 149 -9.58 12.29 8.04
C LEU A 149 -10.04 13.18 9.22
N LEU A 150 -11.28 13.68 9.18
CA LEU A 150 -11.81 14.59 10.21
C LEU A 150 -12.06 13.92 11.56
N ALA A 151 -12.08 12.58 11.61
CA ALA A 151 -12.14 11.85 12.88
C ALA A 151 -10.79 11.79 13.61
N CYS A 152 -9.69 12.13 12.93
CA CYS A 152 -8.36 12.16 13.53
C CYS A 152 -8.23 13.37 14.47
N PRO A 153 -7.73 13.21 15.71
CA PRO A 153 -7.48 14.37 16.59
C PRO A 153 -6.53 15.41 15.98
N ASP A 154 -5.60 15.01 15.12
CA ASP A 154 -4.66 15.88 14.42
C ASP A 154 -5.20 16.51 13.12
N HIS A 155 -6.49 16.34 12.79
CA HIS A 155 -7.01 16.70 11.46
C HIS A 155 -6.74 18.14 11.04
N GLU A 156 -6.80 19.13 11.95
CA GLU A 156 -6.49 20.53 11.61
C GLU A 156 -5.07 20.68 11.06
N ARG A 157 -4.08 20.08 11.74
CA ARG A 157 -2.68 20.09 11.30
C ARG A 157 -2.49 19.35 9.98
N LEU A 158 -3.22 18.26 9.77
CA LEU A 158 -3.16 17.48 8.53
C LEU A 158 -3.80 18.23 7.36
N LEU A 159 -4.89 18.95 7.58
CA LEU A 159 -5.55 19.78 6.58
C LEU A 159 -4.68 20.96 6.13
N VAL A 160 -3.93 21.57 7.05
CA VAL A 160 -2.97 22.63 6.71
C VAL A 160 -1.92 22.15 5.70
N GLN A 161 -1.55 20.87 5.71
CA GLN A 161 -0.59 20.34 4.74
C GLN A 161 -1.17 20.25 3.32
N LEU A 162 -2.50 20.23 3.18
CA LEU A 162 -3.21 20.13 1.89
C LEU A 162 -3.61 21.49 1.32
N ALA A 163 -3.29 22.58 2.04
CA ALA A 163 -3.68 23.94 1.70
C ALA A 163 -2.76 24.61 0.66
#